data_AF-A0A2A2L880-F1
#
_entry.id   AF-A0A2A2L880-F1
#
_cell.length_a   1.000
_cell.length_b   1.000
_cell.length_c   1.000
_cell.angle_alpha   90.00
_cell.angle_beta   90.00
_cell.angle_gamma   90.00
#
_symmetry.space_group_name_H-M   'P 1'
#
loop_
_entity.id
_entity.type
_entity.pdbx_description
1 polymer ?
#
loop_
_entity_poly.entity_id
_entity_poly.type
_entity_poly.pdbx_seq_one_letter_code
_entity_poly.pdbx_strand_id
1 'polypeptide(L)'
;MQLVEYFDKAAAKGEPIDCYIYYQELTMHVIAHLALGQSDAEMFKNPISKHLIAFFQRDQRQWSNVIGMISPSLGSLVKISALAKQKVTGIWQQQKKGVGPLEAIDRQIELVVKERQRQRVSKRLTFDEIVAQCNVFLLAGFDTTANSLSYATFLLTKHPEVQLKLQAEIDKECTSTVIGPETLPRMKYLDCVVKEALRMFPLASLFSSRTCMKDAVVGDNIHLKQGMAVAAE
;
A
#
# COMPACT_ATOMS: atom_id res chain seq x y z
N MET A 1 4.37 18.62 9.13
CA MET A 1 4.23 17.37 8.33
C MET A 1 4.89 16.29 9.16
N GLN A 2 4.09 15.42 9.79
CA GLN A 2 4.54 14.60 10.93
C GLN A 2 5.87 13.86 10.67
N LEU A 3 6.05 13.23 9.50
CA LEU A 3 7.28 12.49 9.17
C LEU A 3 8.56 13.33 9.29
N VAL A 4 8.58 14.57 8.79
CA VAL A 4 9.77 15.43 8.83
C VAL A 4 10.12 15.78 10.27
N GLU A 5 9.12 16.09 11.10
CA GLU A 5 9.33 16.37 12.52
C GLU A 5 9.88 15.13 13.26
N TYR A 6 9.47 13.93 12.86
CA TYR A 6 10.01 12.68 13.39
C TYR A 6 11.45 12.43 12.93
N PHE A 7 11.76 12.72 11.66
CA PHE A 7 13.13 12.67 11.13
C PHE A 7 14.05 13.68 11.80
N ASP A 8 13.63 14.92 12.00
CA ASP A 8 14.42 15.95 12.69
C ASP A 8 14.74 15.53 14.13
N LYS A 9 13.74 15.00 14.85
CA LYS A 9 13.93 14.46 16.21
C LYS A 9 14.88 13.26 16.25
N ALA A 10 14.83 12.39 15.24
CA ALA A 10 15.72 11.25 15.13
C ALA A 10 17.15 11.68 14.76
N ALA A 11 17.29 12.59 13.79
CA ALA A 11 18.56 13.13 13.32
C ALA A 11 19.29 13.93 14.42
N ALA A 12 18.55 14.63 15.29
CA ALA A 12 19.11 15.35 16.43
C ALA A 12 19.86 14.46 17.43
N LYS A 13 19.63 13.14 17.41
CA LYS A 13 20.36 12.17 18.25
C LYS A 13 21.72 11.77 17.68
N GLY A 14 21.96 12.02 16.38
CA GLY A 14 23.19 11.62 15.69
C GLY A 14 23.33 10.11 15.44
N GLU A 15 22.27 9.34 15.65
CA GLU A 15 22.24 7.88 15.46
C GLU A 15 21.79 7.51 14.03
N PRO A 16 22.22 6.36 13.48
CA PRO A 16 21.68 5.84 12.24
C PRO A 16 20.16 5.67 12.29
N ILE A 17 19.46 6.18 11.28
CA ILE A 17 18.01 6.11 11.17
C ILE A 17 17.64 4.94 10.25
N ASP A 18 16.85 4.00 10.76
CA ASP A 18 16.18 3.02 9.91
C ASP A 18 14.94 3.66 9.26
N CYS A 19 15.13 4.23 8.06
CA CYS A 19 14.08 4.91 7.31
C CYS A 19 12.87 4.01 7.02
N TYR A 20 13.06 2.69 6.94
CA TYR A 20 11.99 1.75 6.60
C TYR A 20 10.83 1.80 7.61
N ILE A 21 11.15 1.83 8.90
CA ILE A 21 10.15 1.89 9.97
C ILE A 21 9.32 3.17 9.87
N TYR A 22 9.96 4.30 9.56
CA TYR A 22 9.26 5.58 9.42
C TYR A 22 8.38 5.61 8.17
N TYR A 23 8.81 4.98 7.07
CA TYR A 23 7.98 4.86 5.87
C TYR A 23 6.81 3.88 6.07
N GLN A 24 6.97 2.81 6.84
CA GLN A 24 5.85 1.96 7.28
C GLN A 24 4.83 2.77 8.08
N GLU A 25 5.27 3.59 9.02
CA GLU A 25 4.36 4.44 9.79
C GLU A 25 3.72 5.55 8.95
N LEU A 26 4.44 6.13 7.99
CA LEU A 26 3.89 7.09 7.04
C LEU A 26 2.76 6.45 6.22
N THR A 27 3.00 5.26 5.66
CA THR A 27 2.03 4.57 4.80
C THR A 27 0.81 4.14 5.60
N MET A 28 0.98 3.62 6.82
CA MET A 28 -0.14 3.37 7.74
C MET A 28 -0.93 4.64 8.04
N HIS A 29 -0.25 5.75 8.30
CA HIS A 29 -0.91 7.03 8.58
C HIS A 29 -1.75 7.50 7.39
N VAL A 30 -1.22 7.42 6.16
CA VAL A 30 -1.95 7.75 4.93
C VAL A 30 -3.16 6.83 4.72
N ILE A 31 -2.98 5.51 4.89
CA ILE A 31 -4.08 4.53 4.77
C ILE A 31 -5.15 4.77 5.83
N ALA A 32 -4.74 5.05 7.07
CA ALA A 32 -5.64 5.32 8.18
C ALA A 32 -6.55 6.52 7.88
N HIS A 33 -5.99 7.63 7.42
CA HIS A 33 -6.76 8.85 7.14
C HIS A 33 -7.63 8.72 5.89
N LEU A 34 -7.08 8.17 4.79
CA LEU A 34 -7.73 8.21 3.50
C LEU A 34 -8.65 7.00 3.26
N ALA A 35 -8.18 5.81 3.65
CA ALA A 35 -8.87 4.55 3.35
C ALA A 35 -9.65 3.97 4.54
N LEU A 36 -9.32 4.37 5.77
CA LEU A 36 -10.06 3.93 6.97
C LEU A 36 -10.79 5.09 7.68
N GLY A 37 -10.64 6.32 7.17
CA GLY A 37 -11.16 7.58 7.72
C GLY A 37 -10.87 7.83 9.20
N GLN A 38 -9.80 7.26 9.74
CA GLN A 38 -9.26 7.56 11.07
C GLN A 38 -8.56 8.92 11.02
N SER A 39 -9.33 10.01 11.11
CA SER A 39 -8.83 11.38 10.98
C SER A 39 -7.94 11.84 12.15
N ASP A 40 -7.99 11.12 13.26
CA ASP A 40 -7.21 11.33 14.48
C ASP A 40 -5.99 10.40 14.57
N ALA A 41 -5.72 9.60 13.53
CA ALA A 41 -4.58 8.71 13.52
C ALA A 41 -3.27 9.52 13.62
N GLU A 42 -2.30 9.01 14.36
CA GLU A 42 -0.96 9.60 14.45
C GLU A 42 0.08 8.52 14.15
N MET A 43 1.17 8.91 13.49
CA MET A 43 2.30 8.01 13.27
C MET A 43 2.81 7.43 14.61
N PHE A 44 3.23 6.16 14.61
CA PHE A 44 3.72 5.41 15.78
C PHE A 44 2.72 5.16 16.91
N LYS A 45 1.51 5.73 16.86
CA LYS A 45 0.47 5.52 17.87
C LYS A 45 -0.60 4.52 17.43
N ASN A 46 -0.73 4.26 16.13
CA ASN A 46 -1.76 3.37 15.61
C ASN A 46 -1.46 1.89 15.96
N PRO A 47 -2.33 1.20 16.71
CA PRO A 47 -2.09 -0.20 17.08
C PRO A 47 -2.13 -1.17 15.89
N ILE A 48 -2.70 -0.77 14.75
CA ILE A 48 -2.76 -1.60 13.54
C ILE A 48 -1.35 -1.78 12.94
N SER A 49 -0.46 -0.78 13.04
CA SER A 49 0.89 -0.87 12.46
C SER A 49 1.67 -2.03 13.07
N LYS A 50 1.61 -2.23 14.39
CA LYS A 50 2.25 -3.37 15.08
C LYS A 50 1.78 -4.72 14.56
N HIS A 51 0.49 -4.85 14.23
CA HIS A 51 -0.07 -6.07 13.69
C HIS A 51 0.40 -6.33 12.25
N LEU A 52 0.49 -5.28 11.43
CA LEU A 52 1.00 -5.39 10.06
C LEU A 52 2.49 -5.71 10.05
N ILE A 53 3.29 -5.04 10.87
CA ILE A 53 4.71 -5.33 11.03
C ILE A 53 4.91 -6.80 11.42
N ALA A 54 4.17 -7.29 12.43
CA ALA A 54 4.24 -8.69 12.84
C ALA A 54 3.76 -9.68 11.75
N PHE A 55 2.86 -9.26 10.86
CA PHE A 55 2.42 -10.05 9.73
C PHE A 55 3.52 -10.18 8.67
N PHE A 56 4.18 -9.08 8.30
CA PHE A 56 5.22 -9.04 7.28
C PHE A 56 6.60 -9.53 7.77
N GLN A 57 6.90 -9.40 9.06
CA GLN A 57 8.12 -9.93 9.68
C GLN A 57 8.03 -11.43 10.01
N ARG A 58 6.85 -12.04 9.88
CA ARG A 58 6.68 -13.48 10.11
C ARG A 58 7.44 -14.23 9.02
N ASP A 59 8.42 -15.03 9.44
CA ASP A 59 9.40 -15.74 8.59
C ASP A 59 8.85 -16.10 7.20
N GLN A 60 9.42 -15.46 6.17
CA GLN A 60 9.06 -15.63 4.76
C GLN A 60 9.15 -17.11 4.32
N ARG A 61 9.81 -18.00 5.05
CA ARG A 61 9.85 -19.45 4.77
C ARG A 61 8.50 -20.16 4.92
N GLN A 62 7.51 -19.55 5.57
CA GLN A 62 6.12 -20.03 5.60
C GLN A 62 5.34 -19.50 4.38
N TRP A 63 5.78 -19.90 3.18
CA TRP A 63 5.29 -19.46 1.85
C TRP A 63 3.78 -19.66 1.61
N SER A 64 3.03 -20.29 2.53
CA SER A 64 1.60 -20.59 2.34
C SER A 64 0.73 -19.35 2.14
N ASN A 65 1.08 -18.20 2.71
CA ASN A 65 0.27 -16.98 2.61
C ASN A 65 0.52 -16.20 1.30
N VAL A 66 1.75 -16.26 0.78
CA VAL A 66 2.11 -15.65 -0.52
C VAL A 66 1.50 -16.49 -1.67
N ILE A 67 1.46 -17.81 -1.52
CA ILE A 67 0.84 -18.74 -2.48
C ILE A 67 -0.65 -18.41 -2.73
N GLY A 68 -1.40 -17.98 -1.70
CA GLY A 68 -2.80 -17.57 -1.85
C GLY A 68 -2.99 -16.25 -2.59
N MET A 69 -1.97 -15.39 -2.67
CA MET A 69 -1.99 -14.12 -3.40
C MET A 69 -1.56 -14.27 -4.86
N ILE A 70 -0.80 -15.31 -5.21
CA ILE A 70 -0.28 -15.56 -6.57
C ILE A 70 -1.27 -16.39 -7.42
N SER A 71 -2.24 -17.09 -6.81
CA SER A 71 -3.21 -17.92 -7.53
C SER A 71 -4.63 -17.80 -6.94
N PRO A 72 -5.61 -17.26 -7.70
CA PRO A 72 -7.02 -17.21 -7.26
C PRO A 72 -7.61 -18.57 -6.91
N SER A 73 -7.13 -19.67 -7.50
CA SER A 73 -7.62 -21.02 -7.22
C SER A 73 -7.06 -21.61 -5.92
N LEU A 74 -5.84 -21.23 -5.50
CA LEU A 74 -5.25 -21.68 -4.23
C LEU A 74 -5.60 -20.79 -3.03
N GLY A 75 -6.08 -19.56 -3.24
CA GLY A 75 -6.61 -18.70 -2.17
C GLY A 75 -7.79 -19.30 -1.40
N SER A 76 -8.49 -20.29 -1.99
CA SER A 76 -9.54 -21.07 -1.32
C SER A 76 -8.99 -22.05 -0.25
N LEU A 77 -7.72 -22.43 -0.33
CA LEU A 77 -7.04 -23.31 0.64
C LEU A 77 -6.27 -22.54 1.72
N VAL A 78 -5.99 -21.25 1.52
CA VAL A 78 -5.54 -20.38 2.60
C VAL A 78 -6.75 -20.03 3.44
N LYS A 79 -7.10 -20.95 4.36
CA LYS A 79 -7.86 -20.58 5.55
C LYS A 79 -7.05 -19.48 6.22
N ILE A 80 -7.43 -18.21 5.99
CA ILE A 80 -7.07 -17.10 6.88
C ILE A 80 -7.37 -17.67 8.25
N SER A 81 -6.30 -18.01 8.98
CA SER A 81 -6.44 -18.82 10.19
C SER A 81 -7.49 -18.13 11.04
N ALA A 82 -8.41 -18.90 11.61
CA ALA A 82 -9.53 -18.35 12.36
C ALA A 82 -9.09 -17.30 13.38
N LEU A 83 -7.83 -17.38 13.86
CA LEU A 83 -7.13 -16.40 14.69
C LEU A 83 -6.91 -15.01 14.05
N ALA A 84 -6.56 -14.91 12.77
CA ALA A 84 -6.43 -13.61 12.08
C ALA A 84 -7.82 -12.99 11.84
N LYS A 85 -8.81 -13.80 11.43
CA LYS A 85 -10.22 -13.38 11.39
C LYS A 85 -10.71 -12.95 12.77
N GLN A 86 -10.39 -13.68 13.84
CA GLN A 86 -10.86 -13.44 15.22
C GLN A 86 -10.16 -12.25 15.90
N LYS A 87 -8.87 -11.99 15.63
CA LYS A 87 -8.18 -10.80 16.12
C LYS A 87 -8.55 -9.55 15.34
N VAL A 88 -8.67 -9.62 14.02
CA VAL A 88 -9.11 -8.49 13.21
C VAL A 88 -10.57 -8.16 13.52
N THR A 89 -11.49 -9.13 13.51
CA THR A 89 -12.88 -8.89 13.95
C THR A 89 -12.98 -8.48 15.42
N GLY A 90 -12.08 -8.94 16.28
CA GLY A 90 -11.97 -8.47 17.67
C GLY A 90 -11.56 -7.01 17.78
N ILE A 91 -10.63 -6.53 16.94
CA ILE A 91 -10.24 -5.12 16.83
C ILE A 91 -11.43 -4.28 16.32
N TRP A 92 -12.16 -4.77 15.30
CA TRP A 92 -13.40 -4.13 14.80
C TRP A 92 -14.55 -4.16 15.84
N GLN A 93 -14.64 -5.19 16.68
CA GLN A 93 -15.61 -5.28 17.78
C GLN A 93 -15.23 -4.39 18.98
N GLN A 94 -13.94 -4.22 19.27
CA GLN A 94 -13.44 -3.28 20.29
C GLN A 94 -13.60 -1.82 19.83
N GLN A 95 -13.36 -1.53 18.55
CA GLN A 95 -13.64 -0.24 17.94
C GLN A 95 -15.14 0.08 17.83
N LYS A 96 -16.03 -0.92 17.88
CA LYS A 96 -17.49 -0.74 17.94
C LYS A 96 -17.97 0.02 19.19
N LYS A 97 -17.15 0.09 20.25
CA LYS A 97 -17.47 0.81 21.51
C LYS A 97 -16.97 2.27 21.54
N GLY A 98 -16.20 2.71 20.55
CA GLY A 98 -15.75 4.09 20.39
C GLY A 98 -16.13 4.59 19.01
N VAL A 99 -17.16 5.43 18.93
CA VAL A 99 -17.68 6.02 17.69
C VAL A 99 -16.53 6.69 16.92
N GLY A 100 -16.24 6.23 15.70
CA GLY A 100 -15.20 6.80 14.82
C GLY A 100 -15.00 6.03 13.50
N PRO A 101 -14.79 4.70 13.51
CA PRO A 101 -14.52 3.95 12.27
C PRO A 101 -15.77 3.70 11.40
N LEU A 102 -16.96 3.69 12.00
CA LEU A 102 -18.23 3.53 11.27
C LEU A 102 -18.57 4.79 10.46
N GLU A 103 -18.32 5.99 10.98
CA GLU A 103 -18.55 7.24 10.24
C GLU A 103 -17.58 7.42 9.08
N ALA A 104 -16.35 6.94 9.23
CA ALA A 104 -15.35 6.89 8.19
C ALA A 104 -15.71 5.92 7.05
N ILE A 105 -16.15 4.73 7.42
CA ILE A 105 -16.68 3.73 6.49
C ILE A 105 -17.96 4.26 5.83
N ASP A 106 -18.86 4.90 6.58
CA ASP A 106 -20.08 5.52 6.06
C ASP A 106 -19.75 6.69 5.12
N ARG A 107 -18.71 7.48 5.38
CA ARG A 107 -18.22 8.53 4.47
C ARG A 107 -17.61 7.96 3.20
N GLN A 108 -16.88 6.85 3.29
CA GLN A 108 -16.32 6.19 2.11
C GLN A 108 -17.41 5.48 1.29
N ILE A 109 -18.41 4.89 1.97
CA ILE A 109 -19.66 4.43 1.36
C ILE A 109 -20.36 5.60 0.68
N GLU A 110 -20.47 6.76 1.34
CA GLU A 110 -21.12 7.96 0.80
C GLU A 110 -20.37 8.51 -0.42
N LEU A 111 -19.03 8.56 -0.40
CA LEU A 111 -18.21 8.95 -1.53
C LEU A 111 -18.37 7.99 -2.72
N VAL A 112 -18.28 6.67 -2.48
CA VAL A 112 -18.54 5.64 -3.50
C VAL A 112 -19.98 5.73 -4.03
N VAL A 113 -20.96 6.04 -3.18
CA VAL A 113 -22.37 6.23 -3.55
C VAL A 113 -22.59 7.53 -4.34
N LYS A 114 -21.87 8.60 -4.02
CA LYS A 114 -21.97 9.91 -4.68
C LYS A 114 -21.33 9.88 -6.06
N GLU A 115 -20.23 9.15 -6.23
CA GLU A 115 -19.59 8.90 -7.53
C GLU A 115 -20.45 7.96 -8.41
N ARG A 116 -21.21 7.05 -7.79
CA ARG A 116 -22.19 6.15 -8.43
C ARG A 116 -23.42 6.83 -9.00
N GLN A 117 -23.80 8.05 -8.60
CA GLN A 117 -24.94 8.73 -9.25
C GLN A 117 -24.68 9.01 -10.75
N ARG A 118 -23.43 8.87 -11.21
CA ARG A 118 -23.06 8.91 -12.63
C ARG A 118 -23.05 7.55 -13.34
N GLN A 119 -23.13 6.42 -12.64
CA GLN A 119 -23.10 5.08 -13.24
C GLN A 119 -24.17 4.13 -12.65
N ARG A 120 -24.96 3.49 -13.52
CA ARG A 120 -26.03 2.52 -13.17
C ARG A 120 -25.49 1.21 -12.57
N VAL A 121 -24.89 1.25 -11.38
CA VAL A 121 -24.43 0.05 -10.66
C VAL A 121 -25.38 -0.23 -9.49
N SER A 122 -26.27 -1.22 -9.65
CA SER A 122 -27.30 -1.57 -8.65
C SER A 122 -26.77 -2.34 -7.43
N LYS A 123 -25.54 -2.89 -7.49
CA LYS A 123 -25.00 -3.76 -6.44
C LYS A 123 -24.23 -2.97 -5.38
N ARG A 124 -24.73 -2.92 -4.14
CA ARG A 124 -24.01 -2.37 -2.98
C ARG A 124 -23.01 -3.39 -2.45
N LEU A 125 -21.88 -2.93 -1.91
CA LEU A 125 -20.97 -3.79 -1.17
C LEU A 125 -21.61 -4.19 0.16
N THR A 126 -21.47 -5.46 0.52
CA THR A 126 -21.80 -5.96 1.86
C THR A 126 -20.77 -5.46 2.87
N PHE A 127 -21.13 -5.47 4.15
CA PHE A 127 -20.21 -5.10 5.23
C PHE A 127 -18.93 -5.95 5.20
N ASP A 128 -19.04 -7.25 4.95
CA ASP A 128 -17.90 -8.15 4.86
C ASP A 128 -16.99 -7.82 3.67
N GLU A 129 -17.56 -7.44 2.52
CA GLU A 129 -16.77 -6.99 1.36
C GLU A 129 -16.04 -5.68 1.67
N ILE A 130 -16.66 -4.75 2.41
CA ILE A 130 -16.01 -3.49 2.82
C ILE A 130 -14.82 -3.78 3.75
N VAL A 131 -15.02 -4.61 4.78
CA VAL A 131 -13.94 -5.02 5.69
C VAL A 131 -12.82 -5.73 4.92
N ALA A 132 -13.16 -6.56 3.92
CA ALA A 132 -12.17 -7.19 3.05
C ALA A 132 -11.37 -6.15 2.24
N GLN A 133 -12.02 -5.12 1.68
CA GLN A 133 -11.31 -4.04 0.98
C GLN A 133 -10.37 -3.25 1.90
N CYS A 134 -10.80 -2.94 3.13
CA CYS A 134 -9.93 -2.31 4.13
C CYS A 134 -8.66 -3.13 4.40
N ASN A 135 -8.80 -4.46 4.51
CA ASN A 135 -7.64 -5.34 4.66
C ASN A 135 -6.73 -5.33 3.42
N VAL A 136 -7.29 -5.25 2.22
CA VAL A 136 -6.50 -5.13 0.97
C VAL A 136 -5.69 -3.84 0.98
N PHE A 137 -6.28 -2.69 1.34
CA PHE A 137 -5.52 -1.43 1.44
C PHE A 137 -4.36 -1.52 2.43
N LEU A 138 -4.59 -2.14 3.59
CA LEU A 138 -3.55 -2.31 4.60
C LEU A 138 -2.44 -3.25 4.15
N LEU A 139 -2.77 -4.41 3.60
CA LEU A 139 -1.76 -5.40 3.20
C LEU A 139 -1.03 -4.99 1.91
N ALA A 140 -1.73 -4.43 0.92
CA ALA A 140 -1.13 -4.05 -0.34
C ALA A 140 -0.34 -2.75 -0.22
N GLY A 141 -0.82 -1.76 0.56
CA GLY A 141 -0.26 -0.41 0.57
C GLY A 141 0.83 -0.16 1.62
N PHE A 142 0.78 -0.86 2.77
CA PHE A 142 1.69 -0.62 3.89
C PHE A 142 3.14 -0.97 3.55
N ASP A 143 3.40 -2.25 3.25
CA ASP A 143 4.76 -2.77 3.15
C ASP A 143 5.41 -2.44 1.80
N THR A 144 4.64 -2.50 0.70
CA THR A 144 5.15 -2.25 -0.66
C THR A 144 5.57 -0.80 -0.85
N THR A 145 4.76 0.16 -0.40
CA THR A 145 5.08 1.59 -0.53
C THR A 145 6.25 1.96 0.39
N ALA A 146 6.29 1.40 1.61
CA ALA A 146 7.40 1.65 2.53
C ALA A 146 8.74 1.16 1.96
N ASN A 147 8.77 -0.05 1.39
CA ASN A 147 9.94 -0.57 0.69
C ASN A 147 10.29 0.28 -0.54
N SER A 148 9.30 0.71 -1.33
CA SER A 148 9.54 1.55 -2.52
C SER A 148 10.24 2.86 -2.15
N LEU A 149 9.78 3.51 -1.07
CA LEU A 149 10.41 4.71 -0.53
C LEU A 149 11.81 4.42 0.02
N SER A 150 12.01 3.31 0.73
CA SER A 150 13.34 2.90 1.20
C SER A 150 14.33 2.72 0.04
N TYR A 151 13.95 2.02 -1.03
CA TYR A 151 14.81 1.82 -2.19
C TYR A 151 15.08 3.13 -2.94
N ALA A 152 14.06 3.97 -3.13
CA ALA A 152 14.23 5.28 -3.75
C ALA A 152 15.20 6.16 -2.93
N THR A 153 15.03 6.24 -1.62
CA THR A 153 15.93 6.98 -0.73
C THR A 153 17.34 6.40 -0.76
N PHE A 154 17.48 5.08 -0.68
CA PHE A 154 18.78 4.42 -0.80
C PHE A 154 19.49 4.78 -2.10
N LEU A 155 18.80 4.69 -3.25
CA LEU A 155 19.36 5.07 -4.54
C LEU A 155 19.77 6.54 -4.58
N LEU A 156 18.96 7.46 -4.04
CA LEU A 156 19.31 8.88 -3.96
C LEU A 156 20.58 9.12 -3.13
N THR A 157 20.76 8.40 -2.01
CA THR A 157 22.00 8.50 -1.21
C THR A 157 23.24 7.96 -1.93
N LYS A 158 23.07 7.07 -2.91
CA LYS A 158 24.16 6.51 -3.73
C LYS A 158 24.44 7.32 -5.00
N HIS A 159 23.53 8.20 -5.39
CA HIS A 159 23.60 9.03 -6.60
C HIS A 159 23.37 10.52 -6.25
N PRO A 160 24.34 11.20 -5.62
CA PRO A 160 24.19 12.59 -5.20
C PRO A 160 23.84 13.55 -6.34
N GLU A 161 24.33 13.30 -7.55
CA GLU A 161 24.00 14.06 -8.76
C GLU A 161 22.52 13.98 -9.13
N VAL A 162 21.91 12.80 -8.94
CA VAL A 162 20.47 12.59 -9.15
C VAL A 162 19.69 13.28 -8.05
N GLN A 163 20.15 13.18 -6.79
CA GLN A 163 19.54 13.85 -5.65
C GLN A 163 19.52 15.38 -5.80
N LEU A 164 20.64 15.99 -6.16
CA LEU A 164 20.75 17.44 -6.38
C LEU A 164 19.83 17.91 -7.51
N LYS A 165 19.79 17.15 -8.61
CA LYS A 165 18.89 17.46 -9.74
C LYS A 165 17.42 17.35 -9.36
N LEU A 166 17.05 16.33 -8.57
CA LEU A 166 15.70 16.17 -8.05
C LEU A 166 15.32 17.31 -7.10
N GLN A 167 16.21 17.66 -6.17
CA GLN A 167 16.02 18.76 -5.25
C GLN A 167 15.78 20.08 -6.01
N ALA A 168 16.56 20.36 -7.05
CA ALA A 168 16.38 21.55 -7.88
C ALA A 168 15.01 21.59 -8.59
N GLU A 169 14.47 20.46 -9.03
CA GLU A 169 13.09 20.38 -9.56
C GLU A 169 12.07 20.67 -8.44
N ILE A 170 12.23 20.06 -7.27
CA ILE A 170 11.32 20.24 -6.13
C ILE A 170 11.32 21.71 -5.68
N ASP A 171 12.49 22.32 -5.49
CA ASP A 171 12.63 23.72 -5.05
C ASP A 171 12.01 24.70 -6.05
N LYS A 172 12.04 24.36 -7.35
CA LYS A 172 11.41 25.15 -8.41
C LYS A 172 9.89 25.02 -8.42
N GLU A 173 9.37 23.80 -8.31
CA GLU A 173 7.94 23.52 -8.50
C GLU A 173 7.11 23.65 -7.21
N CYS A 174 7.73 23.48 -6.03
CA CYS A 174 7.13 23.67 -4.71
C CYS A 174 7.46 25.05 -4.14
N THR A 175 6.75 26.08 -4.60
CA THR A 175 6.92 27.46 -4.07
C THR A 175 6.19 27.70 -2.74
N SER A 176 5.40 26.72 -2.27
CA SER A 176 4.65 26.74 -1.03
C SER A 176 4.93 25.49 -0.21
N THR A 177 4.78 25.60 1.11
CA THR A 177 4.84 24.45 2.03
C THR A 177 3.66 23.49 1.87
N VAL A 178 2.58 23.94 1.22
CA VAL A 178 1.41 23.13 0.90
C VAL A 178 1.50 22.69 -0.56
N ILE A 179 1.71 21.38 -0.76
CA ILE A 179 1.75 20.77 -2.09
C ILE A 179 0.32 20.38 -2.49
N GLY A 180 -0.25 21.10 -3.46
CA GLY A 180 -1.55 20.76 -4.03
C GLY A 180 -1.46 19.72 -5.16
N PRO A 181 -2.57 19.06 -5.52
CA PRO A 181 -2.62 18.07 -6.60
C PRO A 181 -2.14 18.58 -7.95
N GLU A 182 -2.29 19.87 -8.22
CA GLU A 182 -1.85 20.56 -9.44
C GLU A 182 -0.32 20.63 -9.59
N THR A 183 0.41 20.44 -8.49
CA THR A 183 1.88 20.52 -8.46
C THR A 183 2.52 19.22 -8.91
N LEU A 184 1.90 18.07 -8.64
CA LEU A 184 2.44 16.75 -8.99
C LEU A 184 2.71 16.56 -10.49
N PRO A 185 1.83 16.95 -11.44
CA PRO A 185 2.10 16.81 -12.87
C PRO A 185 3.30 17.60 -13.39
N ARG A 186 3.79 18.59 -12.63
CA ARG A 186 4.95 19.41 -13.01
C ARG A 186 6.29 18.76 -12.60
N MET A 187 6.26 17.83 -11.64
CA MET A 187 7.44 17.13 -11.12
C MET A 187 7.79 15.90 -11.96
N LYS A 188 8.25 16.13 -13.20
CA LYS A 188 8.53 15.06 -14.15
C LYS A 188 9.74 14.23 -13.75
N TYR A 189 10.78 14.85 -13.22
CA TYR A 189 11.99 14.16 -12.80
C TYR A 189 11.76 13.33 -11.55
N LEU A 190 10.95 13.80 -10.59
CA LEU A 190 10.47 12.99 -9.47
C LEU A 190 9.78 11.72 -9.94
N ASP A 191 8.87 11.81 -10.91
CA ASP A 191 8.21 10.66 -11.51
C ASP A 191 9.21 9.69 -12.17
N CYS A 192 10.22 10.21 -12.88
CA CYS A 192 11.32 9.39 -13.40
C CYS A 192 12.11 8.68 -12.30
N VAL A 193 12.44 9.35 -11.20
CA VAL A 193 13.19 8.77 -10.08
C VAL A 193 12.40 7.64 -9.43
N VAL A 194 11.10 7.84 -9.18
CA VAL A 194 10.22 6.81 -8.61
C VAL A 194 10.11 5.62 -9.57
N LYS A 195 9.91 5.87 -10.86
CA LYS A 195 9.84 4.81 -11.88
C LYS A 195 11.14 4.02 -11.98
N GLU A 196 12.28 4.68 -11.92
CA GLU A 196 13.58 4.01 -12.00
C GLU A 196 13.85 3.17 -10.75
N ALA A 197 13.48 3.66 -9.56
CA ALA A 197 13.56 2.87 -8.34
C ALA A 197 12.70 1.60 -8.43
N LEU A 198 11.47 1.70 -8.95
CA LEU A 198 10.58 0.56 -9.15
C LEU A 198 11.04 -0.37 -10.28
N ARG A 199 11.74 0.15 -11.29
CA ARG A 199 12.35 -0.65 -12.36
C ARG A 199 13.51 -1.48 -11.82
N MET A 200 14.36 -0.90 -10.96
CA MET A 200 15.48 -1.58 -10.32
C MET A 200 15.04 -2.55 -9.22
N PHE A 201 14.00 -2.18 -8.46
CA PHE A 201 13.46 -2.96 -7.36
C PHE A 201 11.95 -3.19 -7.52
N PRO A 202 11.53 -4.11 -8.42
CA PRO A 202 10.12 -4.34 -8.71
C PRO A 202 9.46 -5.20 -7.62
N LEU A 203 9.01 -4.56 -6.54
CA LEU A 203 8.45 -5.24 -5.35
C LEU A 203 7.20 -6.08 -5.64
N ALA A 204 6.41 -5.68 -6.64
CA ALA A 204 5.15 -6.35 -6.98
C ALA A 204 5.29 -7.37 -8.12
N SER A 205 6.50 -7.60 -8.66
CA SER A 205 6.75 -8.55 -9.75
C SER A 205 6.19 -9.94 -9.43
N LEU A 206 6.33 -10.38 -8.18
CA LEU A 206 5.82 -11.67 -7.67
C LEU A 206 4.30 -11.84 -7.77
N PHE A 207 3.53 -10.74 -7.87
CA PHE A 207 2.07 -10.77 -7.98
C PHE A 207 1.56 -10.67 -9.44
N SER A 208 2.45 -10.81 -10.42
CA SER A 208 2.13 -10.69 -11.86
C SER A 208 1.56 -11.97 -12.47
N SER A 209 1.24 -12.96 -11.65
CA SER A 209 0.57 -14.18 -12.10
C SER A 209 -0.80 -13.87 -12.73
N ARG A 210 -1.11 -14.61 -13.79
CA ARG A 210 -2.36 -14.54 -14.56
C ARG A 210 -2.85 -15.97 -14.79
N THR A 211 -4.16 -16.15 -14.84
CA THR A 211 -4.76 -17.42 -15.26
C THR A 211 -5.37 -17.26 -16.64
N CYS A 212 -5.03 -18.18 -17.53
CA CYS A 212 -5.58 -18.24 -18.87
C CYS A 212 -7.07 -18.56 -18.81
N MET A 213 -7.93 -17.62 -19.21
CA MET A 213 -9.39 -17.77 -19.06
C MET A 213 -10.02 -18.62 -20.18
N LYS A 214 -9.32 -18.77 -21.31
CA LYS A 214 -9.69 -19.55 -22.50
C LYS A 214 -8.42 -19.94 -23.24
N ASP A 215 -8.44 -21.04 -23.98
CA ASP A 215 -7.34 -21.42 -24.87
C ASP A 215 -6.91 -20.24 -25.74
N ALA A 216 -5.61 -19.95 -25.77
CA ALA A 216 -5.04 -18.79 -26.45
C ALA A 216 -3.68 -19.11 -27.05
N VAL A 217 -3.27 -18.34 -28.06
CA VAL A 217 -1.91 -18.36 -28.60
C VAL A 217 -1.27 -17.00 -28.33
N VAL A 218 -0.09 -17.01 -27.73
CA VAL A 218 0.70 -15.80 -27.43
C VAL A 218 1.96 -15.81 -28.29
N GLY A 219 2.25 -14.69 -28.95
CA GLY A 219 3.31 -14.62 -29.96
C GLY A 219 3.05 -15.60 -31.10
N ASP A 220 4.13 -16.13 -31.67
CA ASP A 220 4.01 -16.98 -32.86
C ASP A 220 3.69 -18.45 -32.53
N ASN A 221 4.06 -18.96 -31.35
CA ASN A 221 4.01 -20.42 -31.07
C ASN A 221 3.71 -20.82 -29.61
N ILE A 222 3.29 -19.90 -28.72
CA ILE A 222 3.01 -20.27 -27.32
C ILE A 222 1.52 -20.56 -27.16
N HIS A 223 1.16 -21.84 -27.11
CA HIS A 223 -0.22 -22.28 -26.89
C HIS A 223 -0.52 -22.40 -25.39
N LEU A 224 -1.41 -21.55 -24.89
CA LEU A 224 -1.89 -21.55 -23.52
C LEU A 224 -3.25 -22.23 -23.46
N LYS A 225 -3.45 -23.12 -22.49
CA LYS A 225 -4.73 -23.77 -22.24
C LYS A 225 -5.51 -23.04 -21.17
N GLN A 226 -6.84 -23.08 -21.27
CA GLN A 226 -7.71 -22.59 -20.21
C GLN A 226 -7.32 -23.20 -18.85
N GLY A 227 -7.24 -22.36 -17.83
CA GLY A 227 -6.83 -22.74 -16.47
C GLY A 227 -5.33 -22.71 -16.22
N MET A 228 -4.50 -22.54 -17.25
CA MET A 228 -3.05 -22.44 -17.10
C MET A 228 -2.65 -21.14 -16.38
N ALA A 229 -1.85 -21.25 -15.32
CA ALA A 229 -1.24 -20.09 -14.67
C ALA A 229 0.03 -19.68 -15.42
N VAL A 230 0.18 -18.38 -15.68
CA VAL A 230 1.36 -17.80 -16.32
C VAL A 230 1.85 -16.64 -15.46
N ALA A 231 3.14 -16.57 -15.22
CA ALA A 231 3.79 -15.45 -14.54
C ALA A 231 4.69 -14.73 -15.53
N ALA A 232 4.64 -13.40 -15.51
CA ALA A 232 5.64 -12.57 -16.18
C ALA A 232 6.73 -12.27 -15.14
N GLU A 233 7.90 -12.87 -15.32
CA GLU A 233 9.12 -12.56 -14.58
C GLU A 233 10.01 -11.63 -15.40
#